data_AF-A0AAW3U759-F1
#
_entry.id   AF-A0AAW3U759-F1
#
_cell.length_a   1.000
_cell.length_b   1.000
_cell.length_c   1.000
_cell.angle_alpha   90.00
_cell.angle_beta   90.00
_cell.angle_gamma   90.00
#
_symmetry.space_group_name_H-M   'P 1'
#
loop_
_entity.id
_entity.type
_entity.pdbx_description
1 polymer ?
#
loop_
_entity_poly.entity_id
_entity_poly.type
_entity_poly.pdbx_seq_one_letter_code
_entity_poly.pdbx_strand_id
1 'polypeptide(L)' 'MSISLEALFEMAEALEVPPAFLLASTPGMADAIMALGEQSHTQQDQLAKVLVALSKLEPKVRAARVQKLLMPNADE' A
#
# COMPACT_ATOMS: atom_id res chain seq x y z
N MET A 1 15.07 18.27 14.26
CA MET A 1 13.76 18.94 14.35
C MET A 1 12.71 17.84 14.43
N SER A 2 11.96 17.76 15.53
CA SER A 2 10.85 16.80 15.69
C SER A 2 9.56 17.52 15.32
N ILE A 3 8.86 17.04 14.30
CA ILE A 3 7.47 17.45 14.02
C ILE A 3 6.57 16.68 15.00
N SER A 4 5.59 17.34 15.61
CA SER A 4 4.63 16.66 16.47
C SER A 4 3.67 15.81 15.62
N LEU A 5 3.10 14.75 16.21
CA LEU A 5 2.18 13.87 15.48
C LEU A 5 0.91 14.60 15.06
N GLU A 6 0.48 15.57 15.86
CA GLU A 6 -0.65 16.46 15.59
C GLU A 6 -0.40 17.30 14.34
N ALA A 7 0.76 17.95 14.24
CA ALA A 7 1.12 18.75 13.07
C ALA A 7 1.23 17.89 11.80
N LEU A 8 1.63 16.62 11.94
CA LEU A 8 1.66 15.68 10.82
C LEU A 8 0.25 15.33 10.33
N PHE A 9 -0.71 15.14 11.26
CA PHE A 9 -2.09 14.84 10.90
C PHE A 9 -2.80 16.04 10.28
N GLU A 10 -2.60 17.25 10.81
CA GLU A 10 -3.09 18.49 10.22
C GLU A 10 -2.55 18.70 8.80
N MET A 11 -1.27 18.40 8.57
CA MET A 11 -0.67 18.48 7.24
C MET A 11 -1.25 17.44 6.28
N ALA A 12 -1.47 16.21 6.75
CA ALA A 12 -2.07 15.17 5.92
C ALA A 12 -3.50 15.51 5.50
N GLU A 13 -4.29 16.05 6.44
CA GLU A 13 -5.63 16.56 6.18
C GLU A 13 -5.60 17.71 5.15
N ALA A 14 -4.71 18.68 5.32
CA ALA A 14 -4.55 19.80 4.40
C ALA A 14 -4.15 19.38 2.98
N LEU A 15 -3.48 18.24 2.84
CA LEU A 15 -3.07 17.66 1.56
C LEU A 15 -4.07 16.64 1.01
N GLU A 16 -5.16 16.37 1.75
CA GLU A 16 -6.17 15.36 1.43
C GLU A 16 -5.58 13.94 1.22
N VAL A 17 -4.53 13.61 1.99
CA VAL A 17 -3.87 12.29 1.94
C VAL A 17 -4.00 11.54 3.26
N PRO A 18 -3.91 10.20 3.26
CA PRO A 18 -3.81 9.44 4.49
C PRO A 18 -2.57 9.85 5.31
N PRO A 19 -2.64 10.00 6.66
CA PRO A 19 -1.48 10.40 7.46
C PRO A 19 -0.25 9.51 7.31
N ALA A 20 -0.47 8.21 7.04
CA ALA A 20 0.61 7.26 6.77
C ALA A 20 1.43 7.60 5.51
N PHE A 21 0.86 8.35 4.56
CA PHE A 21 1.55 8.77 3.34
C PHE A 21 2.77 9.64 3.65
N LEU A 22 2.63 10.57 4.60
CA LEU A 22 3.72 11.46 5.02
C LEU A 22 4.87 10.71 5.72
N LEU A 23 4.63 9.46 6.13
CA LEU A 23 5.61 8.59 6.78
C LEU A 23 6.19 7.53 5.84
N ALA A 24 5.75 7.49 4.58
CA ALA A 24 6.25 6.53 3.60
C ALA A 24 7.74 6.77 3.32
N SER A 25 8.56 5.73 3.47
CA SER A 25 10.02 5.82 3.27
C SER A 25 10.44 5.60 1.81
N THR A 26 9.53 5.16 0.96
CA THR A 26 9.78 4.94 -0.48
C THR A 26 8.57 5.38 -1.30
N PRO A 27 8.75 5.79 -2.58
CA PRO A 27 7.65 6.12 -3.47
C PRO A 27 6.62 4.98 -3.59
N GLY A 28 7.09 3.73 -3.74
CA GLY A 28 6.18 2.58 -3.85
C GLY A 28 5.34 2.32 -2.59
N MET A 29 5.86 2.67 -1.40
CA MET A 29 5.06 2.63 -0.17
C MET A 29 4.01 3.74 -0.15
N ALA A 30 4.38 4.94 -0.61
CA ALA A 30 3.47 6.08 -0.71
C ALA A 30 2.31 5.77 -1.67
N ASP A 31 2.62 5.24 -2.86
CA ASP A 31 1.65 4.81 -3.87
C ASP A 31 0.69 3.74 -3.32
N ALA A 32 1.24 2.74 -2.61
CA ALA A 32 0.43 1.69 -2.01
C ALA A 32 -0.51 2.21 -0.90
N ILE A 33 -0.05 3.18 -0.10
CA ILE A 33 -0.87 3.81 0.95
C ILE A 33 -2.01 4.63 0.32
N MET A 34 -1.73 5.40 -0.73
CA MET A 34 -2.76 6.14 -1.46
C MET A 34 -3.80 5.20 -2.07
N ALA A 35 -3.34 4.21 -2.84
CA ALA A 35 -4.21 3.25 -3.51
C ALA A 35 -5.10 2.48 -2.52
N LEU A 36 -4.58 2.17 -1.32
CA LEU A 36 -5.36 1.54 -0.26
C LEU A 36 -6.37 2.52 0.38
N GLY A 37 -5.97 3.76 0.61
CA GLY A 37 -6.81 4.81 1.20
C GLY A 37 -8.05 5.16 0.37
N GLU A 38 -7.97 5.02 -0.95
CA GLU A 38 -9.10 5.23 -1.87
C GLU A 38 -10.16 4.12 -1.82
N GLN A 39 -9.86 2.96 -1.23
CA GLN A 39 -10.78 1.82 -1.20
C GLN A 39 -11.74 1.90 0.00
N SER A 40 -12.89 1.23 -0.12
CA SER A 40 -13.79 1.03 1.03
C SER A 40 -13.12 0.18 2.12
N HIS A 41 -13.55 0.31 3.38
CA HIS A 41 -12.99 -0.48 4.50
C HIS A 41 -12.98 -1.99 4.21
N THR A 42 -14.04 -2.54 3.60
CA THR A 42 -14.11 -3.96 3.24
C THR A 42 -13.05 -4.35 2.22
N GLN A 43 -12.79 -3.52 1.22
CA GLN A 43 -11.76 -3.76 0.22
C GLN A 43 -10.36 -3.61 0.81
N GLN A 44 -10.15 -2.64 1.70
CA GLN A 44 -8.89 -2.49 2.43
C GLN A 44 -8.55 -3.77 3.21
N ASP A 45 -9.51 -4.34 3.94
CA ASP A 45 -9.35 -5.60 4.67
C ASP A 45 -9.03 -6.78 3.75
N GLN A 46 -9.68 -6.86 2.58
CA GLN A 46 -9.44 -7.91 1.61
C GLN A 46 -8.02 -7.80 1.02
N LEU A 47 -7.60 -6.60 0.60
CA LEU A 47 -6.27 -6.36 0.05
C LEU A 47 -5.18 -6.63 1.09
N ALA A 48 -5.38 -6.21 2.34
CA ALA A 48 -4.47 -6.48 3.45
C ALA A 48 -4.30 -7.99 3.67
N LYS A 49 -5.40 -8.77 3.66
CA LYS A 49 -5.35 -10.24 3.77
C LYS A 49 -4.57 -10.88 2.61
N VAL A 50 -4.76 -10.39 1.38
CA VAL A 50 -4.02 -10.88 0.21
C VAL A 50 -2.52 -10.59 0.36
N LEU A 51 -2.13 -9.38 0.75
CA LEU A 51 -0.73 -9.03 0.98
C LEU A 51 -0.08 -9.91 2.06
N VAL A 52 -0.78 -10.15 3.17
CA VAL A 52 -0.31 -11.05 4.25
C VAL A 52 -0.22 -12.50 3.78
N ALA A 53 -1.13 -12.96 2.93
CA ALA A 53 -1.06 -14.30 2.36
C ALA A 53 0.14 -14.43 1.40
N LEU A 54 0.36 -13.44 0.53
CA LEU A 54 1.49 -13.40 -0.38
C LEU A 54 2.83 -13.40 0.36
N SER A 55 2.97 -12.63 1.44
CA SER A 55 4.23 -12.54 2.20
C SER A 55 4.64 -13.87 2.85
N LYS A 56 3.69 -14.75 3.15
CA LYS A 56 3.91 -16.09 3.72
C LYS A 56 4.30 -17.15 2.69
N LEU A 57 4.20 -16.86 1.39
CA LEU A 57 4.61 -17.79 0.34
C LEU A 57 6.13 -17.86 0.21
N GLU A 58 6.61 -19.02 -0.25
CA GLU A 58 8.01 -19.20 -0.67
C GLU A 58 8.43 -18.12 -1.67
N PRO A 59 9.64 -17.52 -1.56
CA PRO A 59 10.04 -16.37 -2.38
C PRO A 59 9.86 -16.57 -3.89
N LYS A 60 10.18 -17.77 -4.40
CA LYS A 60 10.02 -18.10 -5.83
C LYS A 60 8.55 -18.14 -6.25
N VAL A 61 7.67 -18.70 -5.41
CA VAL A 61 6.23 -18.79 -5.68
C VAL A 61 5.60 -17.41 -5.59
N ARG A 62 5.99 -16.61 -4.59
CA ARG A 62 5.56 -15.21 -4.45
C ARG A 62 5.92 -14.39 -5.67
N ALA A 63 7.17 -14.45 -6.13
CA ALA A 63 7.63 -13.72 -7.31
C ALA A 63 6.82 -14.08 -8.56
N ALA A 64 6.61 -15.37 -8.83
CA ALA A 64 5.81 -15.82 -9.97
C ALA A 64 4.35 -15.33 -9.89
N ARG A 65 3.74 -15.36 -8.69
CA ARG A 65 2.36 -14.87 -8.50
C ARG A 65 2.24 -13.36 -8.68
N VAL A 66 3.19 -12.58 -8.14
CA VAL A 66 3.23 -11.13 -8.33
C VAL A 66 3.42 -10.78 -9.81
N GLN A 67 4.32 -11.48 -10.51
CA GLN A 67 4.54 -11.25 -11.94
C GLN A 67 3.26 -11.46 -12.77
N LYS A 68 2.50 -12.53 -12.48
CA LYS A 68 1.20 -12.77 -13.14
C LYS A 68 0.17 -11.68 -12.87
N LEU A 69 0.16 -11.12 -11.65
CA LEU A 69 -0.75 -10.02 -11.30
C LEU A 69 -0.36 -8.71 -12.00
N LEU A 70 0.93 -8.46 -12.19
CA LEU A 70 1.45 -7.26 -12.87
C LEU A 70 1.39 -7.35 -14.39
N MET A 71 1.30 -8.56 -14.95
CA MET A 71 1.25 -8.82 -16.39
C MET A 71 0.08 -9.75 -16.73
N PRO A 72 -1.18 -9.30 -16.57
CA PRO A 72 -2.35 -10.15 -16.77
C PRO A 72 -2.52 -10.68 -18.20
N ASN A 73 -1.84 -10.08 -19.20
CA ASN A 73 -1.97 -10.41 -20.62
C ASN A 73 -0.68 -10.99 -21.25
N ALA A 74 0.30 -11.44 -20.47
CA ALA A 74 1.56 -11.98 -21.02
C ALA A 74 1.45 -13.44 -21.54
N ASP A 75 0.27 -14.04 -21.41
CA ASP A 75 -0.03 -15.43 -21.81
C ASP A 75 -1.04 -15.50 -23.00
N GLU A 76 -1.36 -14.39 -23.68
CA GLU A 76 -2.09 -14.36 -24.98
C GLU A 76 -1.13 -14.21 -26.16
#